data_AF-A0A510V8V8-F1
#
_entry.id   AF-A0A510V8V8-F1
#
_cell.length_a   1.000
_cell.length_b   1.000
_cell.length_c   1.000
_cell.angle_alpha   90.00
_cell.angle_beta   90.00
_cell.angle_gamma   90.00
#
_symmetry.space_group_name_H-M   'P 1'
#
loop_
_entity.id
_entity.type
_entity.pdbx_description
1 polymer ?
#
loop_
_entity_poly.entity_id
_entity_poly.type
_entity_poly.pdbx_seq_one_letter_code
_entity_poly.pdbx_strand_id
1 'polypeptide(L)'
;MRRTADTLVSMTIRTGISGWRYAPWRTVFYPAGLPQRRELEYASRRLTSIEINGSFYSLQRPESYVAWAAETPDDFLFSVKGPRFVTHMKKLADVRVPVANFFASGVLALGPKLGPVLWQLPPNLGFHPDRLAAFFDLLPRTTTAAAQLATEHDERLDDRAWTTTDADRPLRHVLEVRHTSFEDPAFVELLRAHRIGMVVADAAGRWPVIEDVTADLVYVRLHGETELYASGYDDDALDRWAEKVRVWAAGGDPQGARRLSGPAEPAAERDVFVYFDNDIKVRAPYDSMALAARLGLTPGT
;
A
#
# COMPACT_ATOMS: atom_id res chain seq x y z
N MET A 1 39.58 14.69 4.83
CA MET A 1 38.80 13.53 5.33
C MET A 1 37.35 13.95 5.48
N ARG A 2 36.52 13.70 4.47
CA ARG A 2 35.06 13.86 4.56
C ARG A 2 34.52 12.58 5.17
N ARG A 3 33.85 12.68 6.32
CA ARG A 3 32.99 11.58 6.82
C ARG A 3 31.88 11.42 5.80
N THR A 4 31.83 10.26 5.17
CA THR A 4 30.64 9.73 4.51
C THR A 4 29.50 9.78 5.52
N ALA A 5 28.42 10.48 5.15
CA ALA A 5 27.18 10.38 5.87
C ALA A 5 26.68 8.95 5.68
N ASP A 6 26.80 8.13 6.72
CA ASP A 6 25.93 6.97 6.88
C ASP A 6 24.51 7.53 6.88
N THR A 7 23.78 7.27 5.80
CA THR A 7 22.33 7.40 5.82
C THR A 7 21.84 6.30 6.73
N LEU A 8 21.68 6.62 8.01
CA LEU A 8 20.85 5.85 8.93
C LEU A 8 19.49 5.70 8.24
N VAL A 9 19.19 4.52 7.73
CA VAL A 9 17.84 4.18 7.28
C VAL A 9 17.01 4.19 8.55
N SER A 10 16.28 5.28 8.80
CA SER A 10 15.39 5.32 9.95
C SER A 10 14.14 4.51 9.61
N MET A 11 13.83 3.52 10.43
CA MET A 11 12.52 2.91 10.62
C MET A 11 11.39 3.85 10.21
N THR A 12 10.70 3.54 9.09
CA THR A 12 9.58 4.35 8.64
C THR A 12 8.27 3.63 8.90
N ILE A 13 7.61 3.97 10.01
CA ILE A 13 6.20 3.62 10.21
C ILE A 13 5.34 4.69 9.54
N ARG A 14 4.42 4.27 8.67
CA ARG A 14 3.40 5.13 8.05
C ARG A 14 2.01 4.62 8.40
N THR A 15 1.15 5.52 8.84
CA THR A 15 -0.28 5.28 9.05
C THR A 15 -1.11 6.20 8.17
N GLY A 16 -2.18 5.65 7.61
CA GLY A 16 -2.98 6.34 6.63
C GLY A 16 -4.35 5.76 6.40
N ILE A 17 -4.98 6.27 5.35
CA ILE A 17 -6.32 5.90 4.89
C ILE A 17 -6.29 5.40 3.45
N SER A 18 -7.33 4.68 3.08
CA SER A 18 -7.51 4.04 1.77
C SER A 18 -8.34 4.94 0.84
N GLY A 19 -7.74 6.03 0.35
CA GLY A 19 -8.42 7.07 -0.42
C GLY A 19 -8.93 8.20 0.47
N TRP A 20 -9.30 9.35 -0.12
CA TRP A 20 -9.65 10.57 0.63
C TRP A 20 -10.94 11.26 0.17
N ARG A 21 -11.51 10.90 -0.99
CA ARG A 21 -12.67 11.60 -1.57
C ARG A 21 -13.98 10.88 -1.26
N TYR A 22 -14.46 11.03 -0.02
CA TYR A 22 -15.71 10.41 0.43
C TYR A 22 -16.72 11.46 0.88
N ALA A 23 -17.91 11.47 0.27
CA ALA A 23 -18.96 12.44 0.61
C ALA A 23 -19.37 12.43 2.09
N PRO A 24 -19.52 11.27 2.77
CA PRO A 24 -19.87 11.22 4.19
C PRO A 24 -18.83 11.83 5.13
N TRP A 25 -17.59 12.04 4.68
CA TRP A 25 -16.53 12.59 5.51
C TRP A 25 -16.59 14.11 5.63
N ARG A 26 -17.34 14.76 4.74
CA ARG A 26 -17.52 16.21 4.77
C ARG A 26 -18.31 16.60 6.01
N THR A 27 -17.90 17.69 6.64
CA THR A 27 -18.43 18.18 7.94
C THR A 27 -18.18 17.26 9.15
N VAL A 28 -17.58 16.09 8.94
CA VAL A 28 -17.18 15.16 10.00
C VAL A 28 -15.66 15.22 10.15
N PHE A 29 -14.93 14.67 9.18
CA PHE A 29 -13.47 14.75 9.13
C PHE A 29 -12.98 16.04 8.46
N TYR A 30 -13.63 16.43 7.36
CA TYR A 30 -13.32 17.68 6.66
C TYR A 30 -14.10 18.86 7.24
N PRO A 31 -13.48 20.05 7.43
CA PRO A 31 -14.17 21.23 7.92
C PRO A 31 -15.33 21.63 7.01
N ALA A 32 -16.36 22.21 7.61
CA ALA A 32 -17.47 22.77 6.84
C ALA A 32 -16.97 23.82 5.83
N GLY A 33 -17.42 23.70 4.58
CA GLY A 33 -17.03 24.60 3.50
C GLY A 33 -15.66 24.35 2.88
N LEU A 34 -14.90 23.31 3.29
CA LEU A 34 -13.65 22.95 2.63
C LEU A 34 -13.91 22.59 1.16
N PRO A 35 -13.27 23.27 0.18
CA PRO A 35 -13.40 22.89 -1.23
C PRO A 35 -12.84 21.49 -1.46
N GLN A 36 -13.54 20.65 -2.24
CA GLN A 36 -13.14 19.26 -2.48
C GLN A 36 -11.69 19.11 -2.96
N ARG A 37 -11.22 20.04 -3.81
CA ARG A 37 -9.84 20.06 -4.33
C ARG A 37 -8.77 20.20 -3.24
N ARG A 38 -9.13 20.63 -2.03
CA ARG A 38 -8.23 20.76 -0.87
C ARG A 38 -8.37 19.59 0.12
N GLU A 39 -9.19 18.58 -0.16
CA GLU A 39 -9.36 17.42 0.72
C GLU A 39 -8.04 16.66 0.90
N LEU A 40 -7.20 16.52 -0.15
CA LEU A 40 -5.87 15.89 -0.05
C LEU A 40 -4.90 16.72 0.78
N GLU A 41 -4.80 18.02 0.49
CA GLU A 41 -4.01 18.97 1.28
C GLU A 41 -4.36 18.85 2.77
N TYR A 42 -5.66 18.89 3.11
CA TYR A 42 -6.13 18.78 4.48
C TYR A 42 -5.80 17.43 5.14
N ALA A 43 -6.04 16.32 4.45
CA ALA A 43 -5.81 14.97 4.97
C ALA A 43 -4.31 14.69 5.17
N SER A 44 -3.47 15.12 4.22
CA SER A 44 -2.02 14.90 4.28
C SER A 44 -1.31 15.65 5.41
N ARG A 45 -1.93 16.69 5.99
CA ARG A 45 -1.42 17.36 7.21
C ARG A 45 -1.82 16.66 8.51
N ARG A 46 -2.56 15.56 8.45
CA ARG A 46 -3.04 14.79 9.61
C ARG A 46 -2.59 13.34 9.61
N LEU A 47 -2.04 12.89 8.49
CA LEU A 47 -1.64 11.50 8.23
C LEU A 47 -0.21 11.50 7.71
N THR A 48 0.46 10.36 7.79
CA THR A 48 1.83 10.21 7.27
C THR A 48 1.87 9.55 5.89
N SER A 49 0.77 8.93 5.48
CA SER A 49 0.61 8.32 4.16
C SER A 49 -0.86 8.17 3.75
N ILE A 50 -1.11 7.97 2.45
CA ILE A 50 -2.41 7.61 1.88
C ILE A 50 -2.23 6.50 0.82
N GLU A 51 -3.12 5.52 0.80
CA GLU A 51 -3.24 4.54 -0.27
C GLU A 51 -4.15 5.11 -1.38
N ILE A 52 -3.60 5.32 -2.59
CA ILE A 52 -4.36 5.77 -3.76
C ILE A 52 -5.20 4.61 -4.29
N ASN A 53 -6.51 4.73 -4.13
CA ASN A 53 -7.49 3.75 -4.60
C ASN A 53 -8.16 4.08 -5.93
N GLY A 54 -8.12 5.34 -6.38
CA GLY A 54 -8.71 5.73 -7.67
C GLY A 54 -8.15 4.94 -8.86
N SER A 55 -6.85 4.61 -8.80
CA SER A 55 -6.12 3.82 -9.81
C SER A 55 -6.64 2.38 -9.96
N PHE A 56 -7.33 1.85 -8.96
CA PHE A 56 -8.00 0.56 -9.05
C PHE A 56 -9.15 0.59 -10.07
N TYR A 57 -9.92 1.68 -10.12
CA TYR A 57 -11.12 1.79 -10.94
C TYR A 57 -10.85 2.32 -12.33
N SER A 58 -9.86 3.20 -12.49
CA SER A 58 -9.47 3.76 -13.78
C SER A 58 -8.01 4.20 -13.77
N LEU A 59 -7.37 4.16 -14.94
CA LEU A 59 -6.08 4.81 -15.14
C LEU A 59 -6.25 6.31 -14.92
N GLN A 60 -5.45 6.86 -13.99
CA GLN A 60 -5.43 8.28 -13.74
C GLN A 60 -4.68 8.99 -14.86
N ARG A 61 -4.63 10.32 -14.81
CA ARG A 61 -3.77 11.10 -15.72
C ARG A 61 -2.49 11.52 -15.01
N PRO A 62 -1.36 11.68 -15.71
CA PRO A 62 -0.13 12.11 -15.09
C PRO A 62 -0.25 13.41 -14.31
N GLU A 63 -1.05 14.37 -14.79
CA GLU A 63 -1.26 15.65 -14.10
C GLU A 63 -1.88 15.46 -12.70
N SER A 64 -2.67 14.39 -12.51
CA SER A 64 -3.24 14.07 -11.19
C SER A 64 -2.15 13.65 -10.20
N TYR A 65 -1.23 12.78 -10.62
CA TYR A 65 -0.12 12.34 -9.78
C TYR A 65 0.85 13.48 -9.47
N VAL A 66 1.15 14.33 -10.47
CA VAL A 66 1.96 15.55 -10.26
C VAL A 66 1.31 16.47 -9.23
N ALA A 67 0.00 16.74 -9.36
CA ALA A 67 -0.73 17.56 -8.41
C ALA A 67 -0.73 16.95 -7.00
N TRP A 68 -1.00 15.65 -6.87
CA TRP A 68 -1.00 14.97 -5.56
C TRP A 68 0.36 14.99 -4.89
N ALA A 69 1.44 14.81 -5.65
CA ALA A 69 2.80 14.93 -5.13
C ALA A 69 3.08 16.36 -4.62
N ALA A 70 2.64 17.39 -5.35
CA ALA A 70 2.87 18.79 -4.98
C ALA A 70 2.04 19.27 -3.78
N GLU A 71 0.84 18.72 -3.57
CA GLU A 71 -0.09 19.15 -2.50
C GLU A 71 0.26 18.59 -1.11
N THR A 72 1.10 17.56 -1.03
CA THR A 72 1.44 16.84 0.21
C THR A 72 2.79 17.25 0.79
N PRO A 73 3.06 17.03 2.10
CA PRO A 73 4.38 17.29 2.71
C PRO A 73 5.52 16.53 2.01
N ASP A 74 6.75 17.03 2.10
CA ASP A 74 7.90 16.46 1.40
C ASP A 74 8.21 15.01 1.81
N ASP A 75 7.98 14.68 3.08
CA ASP A 75 8.20 13.35 3.63
C ASP A 75 7.00 12.42 3.46
N PHE A 76 5.90 12.88 2.85
CA PHE A 76 4.68 12.10 2.69
C PHE A 76 4.84 11.00 1.64
N LEU A 77 4.34 9.80 1.93
CA LEU A 77 4.36 8.67 0.99
C LEU A 77 2.95 8.30 0.52
N PHE A 78 2.83 7.90 -0.74
CA PHE A 78 1.64 7.27 -1.29
C PHE A 78 1.88 5.79 -1.55
N SER A 79 0.99 4.92 -1.07
CA SER A 79 0.83 3.60 -1.68
C SER A 79 -0.09 3.70 -2.88
N VAL A 80 0.09 2.87 -3.91
CA VAL A 80 -0.74 2.93 -5.12
C VAL A 80 -1.37 1.57 -5.39
N LYS A 81 -2.70 1.51 -5.43
CA LYS A 81 -3.41 0.27 -5.75
C LYS A 81 -3.41 0.03 -7.26
N GLY A 82 -2.93 -1.14 -7.66
CA GLY A 82 -2.91 -1.55 -9.06
C GLY A 82 -4.32 -1.73 -9.66
N PRO A 83 -4.46 -1.76 -11.00
CA PRO A 83 -5.77 -1.72 -11.63
C PRO A 83 -6.62 -2.98 -11.38
N ARG A 84 -7.92 -2.79 -11.18
CA ARG A 84 -8.92 -3.87 -11.13
C ARG A 84 -8.88 -4.74 -12.39
N PHE A 85 -8.57 -4.15 -13.53
CA PHE A 85 -8.45 -4.87 -14.78
C PHE A 85 -7.37 -5.97 -14.71
N VAL A 86 -6.23 -5.71 -14.06
CA VAL A 86 -5.13 -6.66 -13.87
C VAL A 86 -5.53 -7.77 -12.90
N THR A 87 -5.96 -7.40 -11.69
CA THR A 87 -6.12 -8.38 -10.60
C THR A 87 -7.46 -9.10 -10.60
N HIS A 88 -8.55 -8.44 -11.01
CA HIS A 88 -9.91 -9.01 -10.92
C HIS A 88 -10.43 -9.51 -12.27
N MET A 89 -10.24 -8.74 -13.34
CA MET A 89 -10.82 -9.09 -14.65
C MET A 89 -9.92 -10.08 -15.40
N LYS A 90 -8.63 -9.78 -15.53
CA LYS A 90 -7.64 -10.67 -16.13
C LYS A 90 -7.13 -11.73 -15.16
N LYS A 91 -7.33 -11.54 -13.84
CA LYS A 91 -6.87 -12.46 -12.80
C LYS A 91 -5.39 -12.81 -13.00
N LEU A 92 -4.57 -11.78 -13.25
CA LEU A 92 -3.12 -11.87 -13.49
C LEU A 92 -2.68 -12.57 -14.80
N ALA A 93 -3.58 -13.03 -15.65
CA ALA A 93 -3.23 -13.67 -16.92
C ALA A 93 -3.08 -12.64 -18.05
N ASP A 94 -2.00 -12.74 -18.83
CA ASP A 94 -1.71 -11.89 -19.99
C ASP A 94 -1.76 -10.39 -19.68
N VAL A 95 -1.11 -9.99 -18.58
CA VAL A 95 -1.21 -8.63 -18.02
C VAL A 95 0.00 -7.73 -18.28
N ARG A 96 0.94 -8.11 -19.15
CA ARG A 96 2.13 -7.29 -19.45
C ARG A 96 1.77 -5.87 -19.92
N VAL A 97 1.00 -5.75 -21.00
CA VAL A 97 0.52 -4.45 -21.51
C VAL A 97 -0.37 -3.73 -20.49
N PRO A 98 -1.34 -4.37 -19.81
CA PRO A 98 -2.07 -3.73 -18.71
C PRO A 98 -1.22 -3.15 -17.57
N VAL A 99 -0.12 -3.82 -17.20
CA VAL A 99 0.83 -3.32 -16.19
C VAL A 99 1.68 -2.18 -16.76
N ALA A 100 2.12 -2.27 -18.01
CA ALA A 100 2.77 -1.16 -18.72
C ALA A 100 1.89 0.10 -18.75
N ASN A 101 0.61 -0.06 -19.13
CA ASN A 101 -0.38 1.01 -19.11
C ASN A 101 -0.58 1.63 -17.72
N PHE A 102 -0.51 0.81 -16.66
CA PHE A 102 -0.61 1.31 -15.29
C PHE A 102 0.56 2.23 -14.95
N PHE A 103 1.80 1.83 -15.22
CA PHE A 103 2.96 2.70 -14.96
C PHE A 103 2.98 3.92 -15.88
N ALA A 104 2.64 3.75 -17.16
CA ALA A 104 2.50 4.83 -18.15
C ALA A 104 1.40 5.84 -17.80
N SER A 105 0.47 5.51 -16.90
CA SER A 105 -0.61 6.43 -16.49
C SER A 105 -0.14 7.60 -15.59
N GLY A 106 1.13 7.61 -15.18
CA GLY A 106 1.72 8.69 -14.38
C GLY A 106 2.15 8.30 -12.98
N VAL A 107 2.12 7.02 -12.60
CA VAL A 107 2.49 6.55 -11.25
C VAL A 107 3.88 7.05 -10.84
N LEU A 108 4.82 7.08 -11.78
CA LEU A 108 6.21 7.53 -11.54
C LEU A 108 6.34 9.04 -11.31
N ALA A 109 5.31 9.84 -11.63
CA ALA A 109 5.29 11.27 -11.34
C ALA A 109 5.17 11.59 -9.85
N LEU A 110 4.86 10.60 -9.00
CA LEU A 110 4.95 10.72 -7.54
C LEU A 110 6.40 10.86 -7.05
N GLY A 111 7.40 10.50 -7.87
CA GLY A 111 8.82 10.68 -7.57
C GLY A 111 9.22 10.06 -6.22
N PRO A 112 9.86 10.81 -5.31
CA PRO A 112 10.27 10.30 -4.00
C PRO A 112 9.09 9.93 -3.09
N LYS A 113 7.87 10.38 -3.40
CA LYS A 113 6.65 10.08 -2.64
C LYS A 113 5.99 8.78 -3.08
N LEU A 114 6.54 8.08 -4.07
CA LEU A 114 6.05 6.77 -4.50
C LEU A 114 6.48 5.69 -3.49
N GLY A 115 5.52 5.22 -2.71
CA GLY A 115 5.64 4.08 -1.81
C GLY A 115 5.30 2.75 -2.50
N PRO A 116 4.90 1.72 -1.73
CA PRO A 116 4.58 0.40 -2.27
C PRO A 116 3.40 0.39 -3.25
N VAL A 117 3.40 -0.57 -4.18
CA VAL A 117 2.27 -0.84 -5.08
C VAL A 117 1.48 -2.03 -4.55
N LEU A 118 0.19 -1.82 -4.27
CA LEU A 118 -0.73 -2.84 -3.78
C LEU A 118 -1.41 -3.59 -4.92
N TRP A 119 -1.33 -4.92 -4.90
CA TRP A 119 -2.05 -5.83 -5.77
C TRP A 119 -3.07 -6.64 -4.97
N GLN A 120 -4.33 -6.20 -4.95
CA GLN A 120 -5.41 -6.91 -4.26
C GLN A 120 -6.11 -7.89 -5.20
N LEU A 121 -6.19 -9.17 -4.84
CA LEU A 121 -6.88 -10.21 -5.59
C LEU A 121 -8.38 -10.31 -5.21
N PRO A 122 -9.26 -10.74 -6.13
CA PRO A 122 -10.65 -11.01 -5.80
C PRO A 122 -10.79 -12.29 -4.97
N PRO A 123 -11.89 -12.43 -4.19
CA PRO A 123 -12.15 -13.65 -3.40
C PRO A 123 -12.43 -14.89 -4.25
N ASN A 124 -12.62 -14.76 -5.58
CA ASN A 124 -12.88 -15.88 -6.50
C ASN A 124 -11.65 -16.24 -7.36
N LEU A 125 -10.46 -15.86 -6.91
CA LEU A 125 -9.19 -16.29 -7.47
C LEU A 125 -8.44 -17.05 -6.37
N GLY A 126 -8.24 -18.35 -6.57
CA GLY A 126 -7.45 -19.19 -5.67
C GLY A 126 -5.95 -19.09 -5.91
N PHE A 127 -5.20 -19.81 -5.08
CA PHE A 127 -3.75 -19.90 -5.16
C PHE A 127 -3.34 -20.75 -6.36
N HIS A 128 -2.60 -20.13 -7.28
CA HIS A 128 -2.04 -20.76 -8.47
C HIS A 128 -0.56 -20.33 -8.57
N PRO A 129 0.39 -21.15 -8.09
CA PRO A 129 1.78 -20.73 -7.91
C PRO A 129 2.43 -20.24 -9.21
N ASP A 130 2.32 -20.99 -10.31
CA ASP A 130 2.93 -20.60 -11.59
C ASP A 130 2.40 -19.27 -12.14
N ARG A 131 1.10 -19.01 -11.93
CA ARG A 131 0.47 -17.75 -12.34
C ARG A 131 0.99 -16.58 -11.52
N LEU A 132 1.18 -16.78 -10.22
CA LEU A 132 1.71 -15.74 -9.33
C LEU A 132 3.19 -15.49 -9.61
N ALA A 133 4.00 -16.54 -9.77
CA ALA A 133 5.40 -16.44 -10.14
C ALA A 133 5.57 -15.64 -11.45
N ALA A 134 4.83 -16.00 -12.50
CA ALA A 134 4.86 -15.28 -13.77
C ALA A 134 4.44 -13.80 -13.64
N PHE A 135 3.46 -13.51 -12.78
CA PHE A 135 3.09 -12.13 -12.48
C PHE A 135 4.18 -11.40 -11.71
N PHE A 136 4.80 -12.04 -10.71
CA PHE A 136 5.86 -11.43 -9.91
C PHE A 136 7.12 -11.15 -10.73
N ASP A 137 7.48 -12.02 -11.68
CA ASP A 137 8.61 -11.83 -12.60
C ASP A 137 8.40 -10.66 -13.58
N LEU A 138 7.15 -10.34 -13.89
CA LEU A 138 6.78 -9.18 -14.70
C LEU A 138 6.94 -7.85 -13.94
N LEU A 139 6.80 -7.86 -12.61
CA LEU A 139 6.74 -6.63 -11.81
C LEU A 139 8.11 -5.93 -11.72
N PRO A 140 8.22 -4.64 -12.11
CA PRO A 140 9.49 -3.92 -12.09
C PRO A 140 9.97 -3.68 -10.66
N ARG A 141 11.26 -3.91 -10.38
CA ARG A 141 11.85 -3.76 -9.02
C ARG A 141 12.45 -2.39 -8.75
N THR A 142 12.54 -1.54 -9.76
CA THR A 142 12.99 -0.16 -9.63
C THR A 142 12.14 0.78 -10.45
N THR A 143 12.18 2.07 -10.14
CA THR A 143 11.49 3.10 -10.92
C THR A 143 12.01 3.19 -12.37
N THR A 144 13.30 2.92 -12.61
CA THR A 144 13.84 2.87 -13.99
C THR A 144 13.30 1.68 -14.76
N ALA A 145 13.23 0.49 -14.13
CA ALA A 145 12.62 -0.69 -14.74
C ALA A 145 11.11 -0.46 -15.02
N ALA A 146 10.42 0.25 -14.12
CA ALA A 146 9.02 0.61 -14.32
C ALA A 146 8.85 1.61 -15.47
N ALA A 147 9.76 2.59 -15.59
CA ALA A 147 9.79 3.53 -16.70
C ALA A 147 10.00 2.82 -18.05
N GLN A 148 10.91 1.85 -18.10
CA GLN A 148 11.13 0.99 -19.27
C GLN A 148 9.88 0.18 -19.61
N LEU A 149 9.30 -0.53 -18.64
CA LEU A 149 8.07 -1.29 -18.85
C LEU A 149 6.92 -0.39 -19.33
N ALA A 150 6.83 0.84 -18.81
CA ALA A 150 5.82 1.79 -19.22
C ALA A 150 5.90 2.13 -20.72
N THR A 151 7.07 2.03 -21.38
CA THR A 151 7.18 2.22 -22.84
C THR A 151 6.47 1.15 -23.66
N GLU A 152 6.12 0.02 -23.05
CA GLU A 152 5.32 -1.05 -23.67
C GLU A 152 3.79 -0.78 -23.59
N HIS A 153 3.37 0.46 -23.31
CA HIS A 153 1.96 0.82 -23.25
C HIS A 153 1.26 0.67 -24.60
N ASP A 154 -0.07 0.53 -24.56
CA ASP A 154 -0.89 0.55 -25.77
C ASP A 154 -1.21 1.99 -26.25
N GLU A 155 -1.71 2.08 -27.49
CA GLU A 155 -2.04 3.32 -28.19
C GLU A 155 -3.01 4.26 -27.44
N ARG A 156 -3.75 3.76 -26.44
CA ARG A 156 -4.71 4.57 -25.68
C ARG A 156 -4.04 5.58 -24.76
N LEU A 157 -2.72 5.47 -24.59
CA LEU A 157 -1.92 6.37 -23.76
C LEU A 157 -0.96 7.24 -24.57
N ASP A 158 -0.84 7.10 -25.89
CA ASP A 158 0.17 7.79 -26.71
C ASP A 158 0.26 9.30 -26.43
N ASP A 159 -0.89 9.98 -26.32
CA ASP A 159 -0.94 11.44 -26.11
C ASP A 159 -0.66 11.89 -24.66
N ARG A 160 -0.54 10.94 -23.71
CA ARG A 160 -0.48 11.23 -22.27
C ARG A 160 0.40 10.29 -21.46
N ALA A 161 1.22 9.46 -22.11
CA ALA A 161 2.02 8.46 -21.42
C ALA A 161 3.15 9.13 -20.62
N TRP A 162 3.39 8.61 -19.42
CA TRP A 162 4.50 9.00 -18.57
C TRP A 162 5.46 7.83 -18.41
N THR A 163 6.56 7.87 -19.15
CA THR A 163 7.51 6.74 -19.28
C THR A 163 8.91 7.06 -18.74
N THR A 164 9.01 8.08 -17.89
CA THR A 164 10.28 8.54 -17.31
C THR A 164 10.23 8.58 -15.78
N THR A 165 11.39 8.48 -15.15
CA THR A 165 11.58 8.73 -13.72
C THR A 165 12.76 9.67 -13.51
N ASP A 166 12.74 10.41 -12.41
CA ASP A 166 13.77 11.39 -12.03
C ASP A 166 15.00 10.75 -11.36
N ALA A 167 14.84 9.58 -10.73
CA ALA A 167 15.92 8.81 -10.13
C ALA A 167 15.56 7.33 -10.07
N ASP A 168 16.58 6.46 -10.02
CA ASP A 168 16.39 5.03 -9.79
C ASP A 168 16.17 4.77 -8.29
N ARG A 169 14.97 4.32 -7.93
CA ARG A 169 14.57 4.01 -6.56
C ARG A 169 14.01 2.58 -6.51
N PRO A 170 14.18 1.85 -5.39
CA PRO A 170 13.52 0.57 -5.19
C PRO A 170 12.00 0.73 -5.31
N LEU A 171 11.37 -0.15 -6.09
CA LEU A 171 9.93 -0.23 -6.22
C LEU A 171 9.45 -1.52 -5.55
N ARG A 172 8.63 -1.34 -4.50
CA ARG A 172 8.18 -2.44 -3.64
C ARG A 172 6.74 -2.79 -3.97
N HIS A 173 6.42 -4.07 -3.89
CA HIS A 173 5.10 -4.59 -4.21
C HIS A 173 4.55 -5.38 -3.05
N VAL A 174 3.24 -5.27 -2.84
CA VAL A 174 2.50 -6.09 -1.88
C VAL A 174 1.31 -6.76 -2.52
N LEU A 175 0.94 -7.93 -2.01
CA LEU A 175 -0.19 -8.73 -2.49
C LEU A 175 -1.19 -8.96 -1.35
N GLU A 176 -2.46 -8.64 -1.61
CA GLU A 176 -3.57 -8.99 -0.70
C GLU A 176 -4.40 -10.11 -1.31
N VAL A 177 -4.66 -11.13 -0.50
CA VAL A 177 -5.43 -12.32 -0.89
C VAL A 177 -6.73 -12.40 -0.09
N ARG A 178 -7.77 -12.99 -0.68
CA ARG A 178 -9.13 -13.06 -0.10
C ARG A 178 -9.76 -14.44 -0.18
N HIS A 179 -8.96 -15.46 -0.49
CA HIS A 179 -9.40 -16.83 -0.68
C HIS A 179 -8.57 -17.77 0.21
N THR A 180 -9.21 -18.74 0.86
CA THR A 180 -8.58 -19.62 1.87
C THR A 180 -7.53 -20.56 1.30
N SER A 181 -7.53 -20.83 -0.01
CA SER A 181 -6.46 -21.61 -0.65
C SER A 181 -5.06 -21.00 -0.53
N PHE A 182 -4.97 -19.72 -0.14
CA PHE A 182 -3.68 -19.06 0.14
C PHE A 182 -3.14 -19.36 1.54
N GLU A 183 -3.90 -20.06 2.39
CA GLU A 183 -3.43 -20.59 3.67
C GLU A 183 -2.52 -21.82 3.44
N ASP A 184 -1.45 -21.62 2.67
CA ASP A 184 -0.48 -22.61 2.22
C ASP A 184 0.95 -22.09 2.46
N PRO A 185 1.83 -22.82 3.16
CA PRO A 185 3.22 -22.41 3.34
C PRO A 185 3.97 -22.15 2.02
N ALA A 186 3.64 -22.86 0.93
CA ALA A 186 4.25 -22.66 -0.37
C ALA A 186 3.94 -21.28 -0.97
N PHE A 187 2.81 -20.67 -0.60
CA PHE A 187 2.50 -19.30 -0.98
C PHE A 187 3.43 -18.30 -0.27
N VAL A 188 3.67 -18.50 1.03
CA VAL A 188 4.60 -17.65 1.80
C VAL A 188 6.01 -17.74 1.25
N GLU A 189 6.48 -18.95 0.94
CA GLU A 189 7.82 -19.15 0.35
C GLU A 189 7.92 -18.52 -1.04
N LEU A 190 6.86 -18.57 -1.85
CA LEU A 190 6.82 -17.89 -3.15
C LEU A 190 6.93 -16.37 -2.97
N LEU A 191 6.21 -15.77 -2.02
CA LEU A 191 6.32 -14.33 -1.75
C LEU A 191 7.75 -13.94 -1.33
N ARG A 192 8.38 -14.72 -0.43
CA ARG A 192 9.76 -14.52 0.01
C ARG A 192 10.76 -14.60 -1.14
N ALA A 193 10.65 -15.61 -1.99
CA ALA A 193 11.53 -15.81 -3.14
C ALA A 193 11.49 -14.62 -4.11
N HIS A 194 10.34 -13.97 -4.27
CA HIS A 194 10.18 -12.80 -5.16
C HIS A 194 10.24 -11.45 -4.43
N ARG A 195 10.46 -11.43 -3.10
CA ARG A 195 10.43 -10.24 -2.23
C ARG A 195 9.13 -9.43 -2.35
N ILE A 196 8.00 -10.12 -2.42
CA ILE A 196 6.67 -9.50 -2.45
C ILE A 196 6.12 -9.47 -1.02
N GLY A 197 5.69 -8.31 -0.55
CA GLY A 197 5.10 -8.17 0.78
C GLY A 197 3.70 -8.81 0.84
N MET A 198 3.47 -9.65 1.84
CA MET A 198 2.13 -10.08 2.24
C MET A 198 1.40 -8.90 2.85
N VAL A 199 0.15 -8.69 2.43
CA VAL A 199 -0.75 -7.79 3.14
C VAL A 199 -1.39 -8.52 4.32
N VAL A 200 -1.16 -8.02 5.52
CA VAL A 200 -1.91 -8.42 6.71
C VAL A 200 -3.26 -7.71 6.66
N ALA A 201 -4.31 -8.43 6.27
CA ALA A 201 -5.64 -7.88 6.12
C ALA A 201 -6.53 -8.29 7.32
N ASP A 202 -6.95 -7.33 8.12
CA ASP A 202 -7.98 -7.55 9.13
C ASP A 202 -9.35 -7.14 8.58
N ALA A 203 -10.26 -8.09 8.50
CA ALA A 203 -11.50 -7.98 7.74
C ALA A 203 -12.68 -8.63 8.45
N ALA A 204 -12.76 -8.49 9.77
CA ALA A 204 -13.83 -9.05 10.61
C ALA A 204 -14.07 -10.55 10.36
N GLY A 205 -12.99 -11.31 10.22
CA GLY A 205 -13.03 -12.77 9.98
C GLY A 205 -13.49 -13.20 8.58
N ARG A 206 -13.70 -12.26 7.65
CA ARG A 206 -14.19 -12.59 6.30
C ARG A 206 -13.13 -13.24 5.40
N TRP A 207 -11.87 -12.86 5.57
CA TRP A 207 -10.75 -13.31 4.74
C TRP A 207 -9.65 -13.92 5.60
N PRO A 208 -8.76 -14.73 5.01
CA PRO A 208 -7.59 -15.24 5.72
C PRO A 208 -6.76 -14.11 6.32
N VAL A 209 -6.27 -14.34 7.53
CA VAL A 209 -5.31 -13.44 8.20
C VAL A 209 -3.99 -14.17 8.25
N ILE A 210 -3.05 -13.74 7.40
CA ILE A 210 -1.71 -14.31 7.28
C ILE A 210 -0.72 -13.24 7.71
N GLU A 211 0.09 -13.55 8.73
CA GLU A 211 0.99 -12.59 9.38
C GLU A 211 2.47 -12.88 9.10
N ASP A 212 2.77 -13.78 8.15
CA ASP A 212 4.13 -14.04 7.69
C ASP A 212 4.75 -12.79 7.05
N VAL A 213 5.88 -12.37 7.60
CA VAL A 213 6.73 -11.37 6.96
C VAL A 213 7.46 -12.02 5.76
N THR A 214 7.35 -11.37 4.60
CA THR A 214 7.73 -11.94 3.29
C THR A 214 8.59 -10.98 2.45
N ALA A 215 8.79 -9.75 2.93
CA ALA A 215 9.64 -8.75 2.30
C ALA A 215 10.33 -7.88 3.38
N ASP A 216 11.07 -6.86 2.94
CA ASP A 216 11.71 -5.84 3.79
C ASP A 216 10.73 -4.79 4.35
N LEU A 217 9.43 -5.01 4.14
CA LEU A 217 8.35 -4.18 4.65
C LEU A 217 7.20 -5.05 5.18
N VAL A 218 6.37 -4.47 6.05
CA VAL A 218 5.07 -5.01 6.42
C VAL A 218 3.97 -4.05 5.97
N TYR A 219 2.91 -4.60 5.38
CA TYR A 219 1.78 -3.83 4.89
C TYR A 219 0.50 -4.34 5.54
N VAL A 220 -0.20 -3.48 6.24
CA VAL A 220 -1.41 -3.81 7.01
C VAL A 220 -2.59 -3.06 6.41
N ARG A 221 -3.70 -3.76 6.16
CA ARG A 221 -4.97 -3.15 5.79
C ARG A 221 -6.03 -3.51 6.82
N LEU A 222 -6.60 -2.48 7.43
CA LEU A 222 -7.56 -2.58 8.52
C LEU A 222 -8.94 -2.22 7.98
N HIS A 223 -9.74 -3.24 7.67
CA HIS A 223 -11.05 -3.09 7.06
C HIS A 223 -12.17 -2.95 8.09
N GLY A 224 -11.88 -2.96 9.39
CA GLY A 224 -12.86 -2.92 10.46
C GLY A 224 -12.87 -4.23 11.26
N GLU A 225 -12.93 -4.09 12.59
CA GLU A 225 -12.74 -5.18 13.54
C GLU A 225 -13.91 -6.18 13.59
N THR A 226 -15.14 -5.69 13.58
CA THR A 226 -16.35 -6.52 13.80
C THR A 226 -17.33 -6.50 12.61
N GLU A 227 -17.35 -5.41 11.86
CA GLU A 227 -18.15 -5.20 10.65
C GLU A 227 -17.26 -4.65 9.53
N LEU A 228 -17.21 -5.38 8.41
CA LEU A 228 -16.41 -5.02 7.25
C LEU A 228 -16.78 -3.62 6.74
N TYR A 229 -15.76 -2.78 6.63
CA TYR A 229 -15.73 -1.39 6.20
C TYR A 229 -16.46 -0.37 7.08
N ALA A 230 -17.15 -0.81 8.14
CA ALA A 230 -18.08 0.02 8.89
C ALA A 230 -17.73 0.15 10.37
N SER A 231 -17.18 -0.91 10.97
CA SER A 231 -16.71 -0.85 12.37
C SER A 231 -15.40 -0.09 12.48
N GLY A 232 -15.28 0.70 13.56
CA GLY A 232 -14.01 1.28 13.99
C GLY A 232 -13.20 0.27 14.78
N TYR A 233 -12.01 0.68 15.19
CA TYR A 233 -11.19 -0.03 16.16
C TYR A 233 -11.29 0.67 17.52
N ASP A 234 -11.60 -0.06 18.58
CA ASP A 234 -11.58 0.50 19.92
C ASP A 234 -10.15 0.71 20.45
N ASP A 235 -10.03 1.30 21.64
CA ASP A 235 -8.73 1.66 22.20
C ASP A 235 -7.84 0.42 22.44
N ASP A 236 -8.42 -0.67 22.93
CA ASP A 236 -7.71 -1.92 23.17
C ASP A 236 -7.25 -2.55 21.84
N ALA A 237 -8.07 -2.49 20.80
CA ALA A 237 -7.73 -2.97 19.46
C ALA A 237 -6.57 -2.16 18.85
N LEU A 238 -6.63 -0.83 18.98
CA LEU A 238 -5.55 0.04 18.52
C LEU A 238 -4.25 -0.14 19.31
N ASP A 239 -4.32 -0.44 20.60
CA ASP A 239 -3.14 -0.78 21.42
C ASP A 239 -2.49 -2.09 20.96
N ARG A 240 -3.29 -3.13 20.69
CA ARG A 240 -2.80 -4.39 20.11
C ARG A 240 -2.13 -4.16 18.75
N TRP A 241 -2.73 -3.35 17.89
CA TRP A 241 -2.13 -3.01 16.59
C TRP A 241 -0.84 -2.20 16.74
N ALA A 242 -0.80 -1.24 17.66
CA ALA A 242 0.40 -0.46 17.92
C ALA A 242 1.55 -1.33 18.42
N GLU A 243 1.28 -2.33 19.28
CA GLU A 243 2.28 -3.32 19.70
C GLU A 243 2.83 -4.12 18.51
N LYS A 244 1.97 -4.71 17.69
CA LYS A 244 2.39 -5.46 16.49
C LYS A 244 3.25 -4.62 15.56
N VAL A 245 2.82 -3.39 15.28
CA VAL A 245 3.54 -2.45 14.42
C VAL A 245 4.94 -2.15 14.96
N ARG A 246 5.09 -1.89 16.27
CA ARG A 246 6.40 -1.66 16.87
C ARG A 246 7.31 -2.88 16.75
N VAL A 247 6.78 -4.09 16.99
CA VAL A 247 7.55 -5.33 16.88
C VAL A 247 8.02 -5.56 15.44
N TRP A 248 7.13 -5.44 14.45
CA TRP A 248 7.51 -5.60 13.04
C TRP A 248 8.56 -4.58 12.60
N ALA A 249 8.38 -3.32 12.99
CA ALA A 249 9.24 -2.24 12.59
C ALA A 249 10.64 -2.33 13.25
N ALA A 250 10.74 -2.91 14.45
CA ALA A 250 12.00 -3.28 15.10
C ALA A 250 12.62 -4.59 14.53
N GLY A 251 12.14 -5.09 13.38
CA GLY A 251 12.68 -6.28 12.74
C GLY A 251 12.22 -7.61 13.37
N GLY A 252 11.37 -7.55 14.39
CA GLY A 252 10.81 -8.71 15.08
C GLY A 252 9.59 -9.31 14.39
N ASP A 253 9.01 -10.29 15.08
CA ASP A 253 7.79 -11.00 14.70
C ASP A 253 6.83 -11.00 15.90
N PRO A 254 5.60 -10.48 15.80
CA PRO A 254 4.68 -10.37 16.92
C PRO A 254 4.37 -11.70 17.58
N GLN A 255 4.20 -11.66 18.89
CA GLN A 255 3.79 -12.84 19.64
C GLN A 255 2.39 -13.30 19.19
N GLY A 256 2.26 -14.60 18.92
CA GLY A 256 1.00 -15.18 18.45
C GLY A 256 0.62 -14.85 17.01
N ALA A 257 1.57 -14.35 16.20
CA ALA A 257 1.36 -14.12 14.78
C ALA A 257 0.85 -15.39 14.08
N ARG A 258 -0.22 -15.24 13.28
CA ARG A 258 -0.81 -16.29 12.45
C ARG A 258 0.08 -16.58 11.25
N ARG A 259 1.11 -17.38 11.47
CA ARG A 259 2.08 -17.79 10.45
C ARG A 259 1.72 -19.12 9.82
N LEU A 260 1.99 -19.23 8.52
CA LEU A 260 1.90 -20.46 7.75
C LEU A 260 3.29 -21.09 7.58
N SER A 261 4.36 -20.29 7.56
CA SER A 261 5.74 -20.78 7.45
C SER A 261 6.57 -20.41 8.68
N GLY A 262 7.85 -20.80 8.68
CA GLY A 262 8.81 -20.38 9.69
C GLY A 262 8.93 -18.85 9.78
N PRO A 263 9.49 -18.32 10.89
CA PRO A 263 9.72 -16.88 11.04
C PRO A 263 10.52 -16.33 9.85
N ALA A 264 10.27 -15.07 9.52
CA ALA A 264 11.12 -14.37 8.56
C ALA A 264 12.56 -14.25 9.08
N GLU A 265 13.50 -14.11 8.16
CA GLU A 265 14.88 -13.78 8.50
C GLU A 265 14.93 -12.51 9.36
N PRO A 266 15.77 -12.48 10.42
CA PRO A 266 15.94 -11.31 11.24
C PRO A 266 16.32 -10.09 10.39
N ALA A 267 15.68 -8.96 10.66
CA ALA A 267 16.06 -7.67 10.11
C ALA A 267 16.43 -6.73 11.26
N ALA A 268 17.27 -5.73 11.01
CA ALA A 268 17.54 -4.69 12.01
C ALA A 268 16.30 -3.81 12.19
N GLU A 269 15.69 -3.38 11.09
CA GLU A 269 14.47 -2.58 11.05
C GLU A 269 13.66 -2.94 9.80
N ARG A 270 12.36 -2.63 9.80
CA ARG A 270 11.47 -2.75 8.63
C ARG A 270 10.56 -1.53 8.50
N ASP A 271 10.25 -1.17 7.26
CA ASP A 271 9.18 -0.21 7.01
C ASP A 271 7.82 -0.87 7.27
N VAL A 272 6.92 -0.14 7.94
CA VAL A 272 5.57 -0.65 8.23
C VAL A 272 4.54 0.36 7.74
N PHE A 273 3.68 -0.08 6.84
CA PHE A 273 2.58 0.71 6.30
C PHE A 273 1.25 0.18 6.83
N VAL A 274 0.44 1.04 7.44
CA VAL A 274 -0.87 0.68 7.97
C VAL A 274 -1.93 1.58 7.35
N TYR A 275 -2.87 0.99 6.61
CA TYR A 275 -3.96 1.71 5.99
C TYR A 275 -5.31 1.24 6.54
N PHE A 276 -6.09 2.20 7.00
CA PHE A 276 -7.48 1.98 7.37
C PHE A 276 -8.36 2.09 6.12
N ASP A 277 -9.26 1.12 5.92
CA ASP A 277 -10.19 1.01 4.78
C ASP A 277 -11.64 0.94 5.27
N ASN A 278 -11.89 1.21 6.56
CA ASN A 278 -13.21 1.27 7.20
C ASN A 278 -13.93 2.62 6.97
N ASP A 279 -14.07 2.95 5.69
CA ASP A 279 -14.42 4.30 5.22
C ASP A 279 -15.92 4.62 5.27
N ILE A 280 -16.81 3.61 5.40
CA ILE A 280 -18.27 3.79 5.29
C ILE A 280 -18.83 4.70 6.39
N LYS A 281 -18.35 4.55 7.63
CA LYS A 281 -18.82 5.32 8.79
C LYS A 281 -17.81 6.40 9.25
N VAL A 282 -16.90 6.84 8.36
CA VAL A 282 -15.88 7.87 8.64
C VAL A 282 -14.92 7.48 9.77
N ARG A 283 -14.67 6.18 9.98
CA ARG A 283 -13.80 5.71 11.07
C ARG A 283 -12.33 5.81 10.71
N ALA A 284 -11.98 5.47 9.47
CA ALA A 284 -10.60 5.35 9.02
C ALA A 284 -9.68 6.55 9.35
N PRO A 285 -10.07 7.82 9.12
CA PRO A 285 -9.17 8.93 9.44
C PRO A 285 -8.89 9.06 10.94
N TYR A 286 -9.90 8.83 11.80
CA TYR A 286 -9.74 8.94 13.25
C TYR A 286 -8.96 7.75 13.80
N ASP A 287 -9.25 6.54 13.35
CA ASP A 287 -8.53 5.33 13.78
C ASP A 287 -7.04 5.43 13.36
N SER A 288 -6.76 5.95 12.15
CA SER A 288 -5.39 6.20 11.70
C SER A 288 -4.66 7.25 12.55
N MET A 289 -5.33 8.34 12.92
CA MET A 289 -4.76 9.36 13.79
C MET A 289 -4.55 8.84 15.22
N ALA A 290 -5.47 8.00 15.72
CA ALA A 290 -5.38 7.39 17.04
C ALA A 290 -4.25 6.34 17.11
N LEU A 291 -4.03 5.57 16.04
CA LEU A 291 -2.88 4.68 15.92
C LEU A 291 -1.56 5.48 15.81
N ALA A 292 -1.54 6.55 15.01
CA ALA A 292 -0.39 7.45 14.89
C ALA A 292 0.04 8.01 16.26
N ALA A 293 -0.92 8.47 17.06
CA ALA A 293 -0.67 9.01 18.40
C ALA A 293 -0.04 7.96 19.33
N ARG A 294 -0.55 6.72 19.33
CA ARG A 294 0.04 5.60 20.09
C ARG A 294 1.47 5.30 19.67
N LEU A 295 1.76 5.44 18.38
CA LEU A 295 3.08 5.19 17.81
C LEU A 295 4.03 6.40 17.88
N GLY A 296 3.58 7.54 18.42
CA GLY A 296 4.37 8.77 18.50
C GLY A 296 4.66 9.41 17.14
N LEU A 297 3.85 9.13 16.12
CA LEU A 297 4.04 9.65 14.77
C LEU A 297 3.47 11.05 14.63
N THR A 298 4.23 11.94 14.00
CA THR A 298 3.79 13.31 13.70
C THR A 298 3.72 13.48 12.18
N PRO A 299 2.58 13.92 11.61
CA PRO A 299 2.48 14.26 10.20
C PRO A 299 3.46 15.37 9.80
N GLY A 300 3.95 15.32 8.56
CA GLY A 300 4.72 16.41 7.99
C GLY A 300 3.89 17.71 7.83
N THR A 301 4.59 18.84 7.85
CA THR A 301 4.02 20.19 7.65
C THR A 301 4.06 20.63 6.20
#